data_AF-A0A7Y5CT07-F1
#
_entry.id   AF-A0A7Y5CT07-F1
#
_cell.length_a   1.000
_cell.length_b   1.000
_cell.length_c   1.000
_cell.angle_alpha   90.00
_cell.angle_beta   90.00
_cell.angle_gamma   90.00
#
_symmetry.space_group_name_H-M   'P 1'
#
loop_
_entity.id
_entity.type
_entity.pdbx_description
1 polymer ?
#
loop_
_entity_poly.entity_id
_entity_poly.type
_entity_poly.pdbx_seq_one_letter_code
_entity_poly.pdbx_strand_id
1 'polypeptide(L)'
;METVLAVVIGGLYAAGLYLMLRRSIVKLILGLAILGHAANLLVFTVGRLTPSQPPIVLPGATTPAEPFADPLPQALILTAIVIGFGVQAFALVLLKR
;
A
#
# COMPACT_ATOMS: atom_id res chain seq x y z
N MET A 1 -4.15 17.74 1.57
CA MET A 1 -3.35 16.67 2.25
C MET A 1 -2.45 15.94 1.26
N GLU A 2 -2.76 16.00 -0.03
CA GLU A 2 -2.05 15.33 -1.11
C GLU A 2 -0.56 15.67 -1.14
N THR A 3 -0.19 16.93 -0.91
CA THR A 3 1.23 17.36 -0.97
C THR A 3 2.09 16.71 0.10
N VAL A 4 1.57 16.60 1.33
CA VAL A 4 2.27 15.92 2.44
C VAL A 4 2.43 14.44 2.11
N LEU A 5 1.36 13.81 1.62
CA LEU A 5 1.41 12.40 1.26
C LEU A 5 2.35 12.13 0.08
N ALA A 6 2.42 13.04 -0.90
CA ALA A 6 3.36 12.95 -2.02
C ALA A 6 4.83 12.97 -1.55
N VAL A 7 5.17 13.86 -0.60
CA VAL A 7 6.51 13.91 0.00
C VAL A 7 6.80 12.63 0.79
N VAL A 8 5.84 12.13 1.56
CA VAL A 8 5.98 10.87 2.32
C VAL A 8 6.19 9.68 1.38
N ILE A 9 5.37 9.55 0.34
CA ILE A 9 5.47 8.48 -0.67
C ILE A 9 6.84 8.56 -1.35
N GLY A 10 7.26 9.74 -1.79
CA GLY A 10 8.59 9.94 -2.39
C GLY A 10 9.73 9.54 -1.45
N GLY A 11 9.62 9.90 -0.17
CA GLY A 11 10.58 9.50 0.87
C GLY A 11 10.63 7.98 1.08
N LEU A 12 9.48 7.30 1.09
CA LEU A 12 9.40 5.85 1.20
C LEU A 12 10.00 5.16 -0.04
N TYR A 13 9.72 5.65 -1.25
CA TYR A 13 10.36 5.16 -2.47
C TYR A 13 11.88 5.32 -2.42
N ALA A 14 12.37 6.49 -2.01
CA ALA A 14 13.80 6.75 -1.87
C ALA A 14 14.46 5.82 -0.84
N ALA A 15 13.84 5.65 0.33
CA ALA A 15 14.35 4.76 1.38
C ALA A 15 14.33 3.27 0.95
N GLY A 16 13.24 2.83 0.32
CA GLY A 16 13.10 1.46 -0.17
C GLY A 16 14.11 1.12 -1.26
N LEU A 17 14.26 2.00 -2.26
CA LEU A 17 15.27 1.85 -3.31
C LEU A 17 16.70 1.86 -2.75
N TYR A 18 16.99 2.77 -1.82
CA TYR A 18 18.30 2.81 -1.17
C TYR A 18 18.63 1.51 -0.44
N LEU A 19 17.66 0.93 0.29
CA LEU A 19 17.84 -0.33 1.00
C LEU A 19 18.03 -1.52 0.06
N MET A 20 17.32 -1.55 -1.08
CA MET A 20 17.50 -2.59 -2.11
C MET A 20 18.89 -2.59 -2.72
N LEU A 21 19.54 -1.42 -2.85
CA LEU A 21 20.90 -1.29 -3.37
C LEU A 21 21.99 -1.71 -2.37
N ARG A 22 21.63 -2.03 -1.12
CA ARG A 22 22.60 -2.50 -0.12
C ARG A 22 22.91 -3.97 -0.34
N ARG A 23 24.17 -4.35 -0.10
CA ARG A 23 24.68 -5.73 -0.21
C ARG A 23 24.06 -6.75 0.78
N SER A 24 23.17 -6.33 1.68
CA SER A 24 22.59 -7.20 2.71
C SER A 24 21.19 -7.66 2.30
N ILE A 25 20.97 -8.98 2.28
CA ILE A 25 19.67 -9.58 1.93
C ILE A 25 18.56 -9.10 2.87
N VAL A 26 18.85 -8.98 4.17
CA VAL A 26 17.88 -8.43 5.16
C VAL A 26 17.47 -7.01 4.77
N LYS A 27 18.43 -6.17 4.36
CA LYS A 27 18.14 -4.80 3.91
C LYS A 27 17.34 -4.80 2.61
N LEU A 28 17.62 -5.74 1.70
CA LEU A 28 16.85 -5.89 0.47
C LEU A 28 15.39 -6.27 0.76
N ILE A 29 15.13 -7.22 1.66
CA ILE A 29 13.77 -7.63 2.06
C ILE A 29 13.02 -6.45 2.70
N LEU A 30 13.70 -5.70 3.58
CA LEU A 30 13.11 -4.50 4.18
C LEU A 30 12.85 -3.40 3.14
N GLY A 31 13.74 -3.24 2.15
CA GLY A 31 13.56 -2.33 1.02
C GLY A 31 12.34 -2.68 0.18
N LEU A 32 12.14 -3.96 -0.12
CA LEU A 32 10.94 -4.48 -0.81
C LEU A 32 9.67 -4.21 0.01
N ALA A 33 9.72 -4.41 1.33
CA ALA A 33 8.61 -4.11 2.22
C ALA A 33 8.19 -2.64 2.16
N ILE A 34 9.16 -1.74 2.30
CA ILE A 34 8.92 -0.29 2.27
C ILE A 34 8.38 0.15 0.91
N LEU A 35 8.91 -0.38 -0.19
CA LEU A 35 8.39 -0.10 -1.53
C LEU A 35 6.95 -0.59 -1.72
N GLY A 36 6.61 -1.77 -1.20
CA GLY A 36 5.22 -2.25 -1.23
C GLY A 36 4.26 -1.29 -0.50
N HIS A 37 4.66 -0.79 0.67
CA HIS A 37 3.88 0.22 1.38
C HIS A 37 3.79 1.55 0.62
N ALA A 38 4.88 2.00 -0.01
CA ALA A 38 4.90 3.22 -0.82
C ALA A 38 3.95 3.10 -2.04
N ALA A 39 3.96 1.96 -2.71
CA ALA A 39 3.07 1.67 -3.84
C ALA A 39 1.59 1.63 -3.41
N ASN A 40 1.29 1.00 -2.27
CA ASN A 40 -0.07 0.98 -1.72
C ASN A 40 -0.58 2.40 -1.39
N LEU A 41 0.26 3.24 -0.78
CA LEU A 41 -0.07 4.64 -0.53
C LEU A 41 -0.23 5.45 -1.82
N LEU A 42 0.57 5.16 -2.84
CA LEU A 42 0.42 5.80 -4.16
C LEU A 42 -0.93 5.47 -4.78
N VAL A 43 -1.33 4.19 -4.79
CA VAL A 43 -2.65 3.76 -5.28
C VAL A 43 -3.77 4.41 -4.46
N PHE A 44 -3.59 4.53 -3.15
CA PHE A 44 -4.56 5.19 -2.27
C PHE A 44 -4.82 6.66 -2.66
N THR A 45 -3.82 7.37 -3.20
CA THR A 45 -3.98 8.77 -3.64
C THR A 45 -4.87 8.93 -4.87
N VAL A 46 -5.03 7.88 -5.69
CA VAL A 46 -5.84 7.90 -6.92
C VAL A 46 -7.33 8.10 -6.62
N GLY A 47 -7.82 7.58 -5.48
CA GLY A 47 -9.23 7.63 -5.09
C GLY A 47 -9.74 8.98 -4.56
N ARG A 48 -8.90 10.03 -4.59
CA ARG A 48 -9.09 11.34 -3.92
C ARG A 48 -9.22 11.22 -2.39
N LEU A 49 -8.40 11.99 -1.67
CA LEU A 49 -8.36 12.01 -0.20
C LEU A 49 -9.46 12.90 0.39
N THR A 50 -10.72 12.61 0.06
CA THR A 50 -11.87 13.34 0.59
C THR A 50 -12.40 12.62 1.83
N PRO A 51 -12.80 13.32 2.91
CA PRO A 51 -13.54 12.71 3.99
C PRO A 51 -14.89 12.21 3.45
N SER A 52 -15.00 10.91 3.23
CA SER A 52 -16.20 10.26 2.72
C SER A 52 -16.52 9.04 3.57
N GLN A 53 -17.79 8.64 3.58
CA GLN A 53 -18.25 7.44 4.27
C GLN A 53 -17.56 6.20 3.68
N PRO A 54 -17.37 5.13 4.49
CA PRO A 54 -16.93 3.84 3.98
C PRO A 54 -17.86 3.35 2.85
N PRO A 55 -17.33 2.69 1.80
CA PRO A 55 -18.14 2.14 0.72
C PRO A 55 -18.84 0.85 1.16
N ILE A 56 -19.73 0.96 2.14
CA ILE A 56 -20.46 -0.15 2.74
C ILE A 56 -21.97 0.11 2.55
N VAL A 57 -22.67 -0.88 2.02
CA VAL A 57 -24.13 -0.85 1.90
C VAL A 57 -24.73 -1.25 3.24
N LEU A 58 -25.53 -0.35 3.83
CA LEU A 58 -26.22 -0.59 5.09
C LEU A 58 -27.40 -1.57 4.90
N PRO A 59 -27.81 -2.32 5.94
CA PRO A 59 -28.97 -3.19 5.87
C PRO A 59 -30.23 -2.43 5.44
N GLY A 60 -30.91 -2.91 4.39
CA GLY A 60 -32.11 -2.27 3.84
C GLY A 60 -31.86 -1.19 2.80
N ALA A 61 -30.59 -0.84 2.51
CA ALA A 61 -30.23 0.05 1.41
C ALA A 61 -29.80 -0.73 0.16
N THR A 62 -29.98 -0.14 -1.02
CA THR A 62 -29.48 -0.68 -2.30
C THR A 62 -28.15 -0.06 -2.72
N THR A 63 -27.78 1.08 -2.13
CA THR A 63 -26.57 1.85 -2.44
C THR A 63 -25.91 2.35 -1.14
N PRO A 64 -24.58 2.59 -1.13
CA PRO A 64 -23.90 3.21 0.01
C PRO A 64 -24.39 4.65 0.23
N ALA A 65 -24.28 5.13 1.47
CA ALA A 65 -24.63 6.52 1.79
C ALA A 65 -23.65 7.50 1.13
N GLU A 66 -24.15 8.41 0.28
CA GLU A 66 -23.33 9.44 -0.35
C GLU A 66 -22.96 10.57 0.64
N PRO A 67 -21.74 11.14 0.56
CA PRO A 67 -20.62 10.73 -0.29
C PRO A 67 -19.84 9.54 0.32
N PHE A 68 -19.54 8.51 -0.48
CA PHE A 68 -18.72 7.36 -0.08
C PHE A 68 -17.37 7.34 -0.81
N ALA A 69 -16.36 6.67 -0.23
CA ALA A 69 -15.03 6.55 -0.81
C ALA A 69 -15.04 5.60 -2.01
N ASP A 70 -14.19 5.84 -3.03
CA ASP A 70 -14.04 4.91 -4.15
C ASP A 70 -13.58 3.52 -3.62
N PRO A 71 -14.36 2.44 -3.84
CA PRO A 71 -13.99 1.10 -3.38
C PRO A 71 -12.86 0.47 -4.22
N LEU A 72 -12.61 0.94 -5.45
CA LEU A 72 -11.66 0.31 -6.36
C LEU A 72 -10.22 0.36 -5.84
N PRO A 73 -9.66 1.52 -5.44
CA PRO A 73 -8.31 1.56 -4.85
C PRO A 73 -8.18 0.68 -3.60
N GLN A 74 -9.23 0.59 -2.78
CA GLN A 74 -9.22 -0.20 -1.55
C GLN A 74 -9.09 -1.69 -1.84
N ALA A 75 -9.86 -2.20 -2.81
CA ALA A 75 -9.78 -3.59 -3.25
C ALA A 75 -8.40 -3.92 -3.84
N LEU A 76 -7.86 -3.03 -4.69
CA LEU A 76 -6.53 -3.19 -5.28
C LEU A 76 -5.42 -3.24 -4.23
N ILE A 77 -5.48 -2.36 -3.23
CA ILE A 77 -4.50 -2.33 -2.13
C ILE A 77 -4.58 -3.62 -1.30
N LEU A 78 -5.79 -4.11 -1.00
CA LEU A 78 -5.94 -5.36 -0.24
C LEU A 78 -5.31 -6.56 -0.98
N THR A 79 -5.51 -6.65 -2.29
CA THR A 79 -4.85 -7.67 -3.12
C THR A 79 -3.33 -7.50 -3.12
N ALA A 80 -2.83 -6.28 -3.29
CA ALA A 80 -1.41 -5.99 -3.29
C ALA A 80 -0.73 -6.35 -1.95
N ILE A 81 -1.40 -6.12 -0.82
CA ILE A 81 -0.91 -6.50 0.52
C ILE A 81 -0.67 -8.01 0.61
N VAL A 82 -1.62 -8.83 0.15
CA VAL A 82 -1.49 -10.29 0.23
C VAL A 82 -0.36 -10.82 -0.66
N ILE A 83 -0.22 -10.25 -1.88
CA ILE A 83 0.89 -10.59 -2.78
C ILE A 83 2.23 -10.21 -2.14
N GLY A 84 2.34 -8.98 -1.62
CA GLY A 84 3.54 -8.50 -0.94
C GLY A 84 3.93 -9.38 0.24
N PHE A 85 2.96 -9.77 1.07
CA PHE A 85 3.19 -10.70 2.19
C PHE A 85 3.74 -12.05 1.71
N GLY A 86 3.17 -12.63 0.64
CA GLY A 86 3.66 -13.89 0.07
C GLY A 86 5.11 -13.80 -0.41
N VAL A 87 5.46 -12.73 -1.12
CA VAL A 87 6.84 -12.48 -1.57
C VAL A 87 7.81 -12.30 -0.39
N GLN A 88 7.41 -11.56 0.65
CA GLN A 88 8.22 -11.34 1.85
C GLN A 88 8.44 -12.64 2.62
N ALA A 89 7.39 -13.42 2.85
CA ALA A 89 7.48 -14.70 3.54
C ALA A 89 8.41 -15.67 2.79
N PHE A 90 8.27 -15.75 1.46
CA PHE A 90 9.15 -16.55 0.62
C PHE A 90 10.61 -16.10 0.71
N ALA A 91 10.88 -14.79 0.62
CA ALA A 91 12.23 -14.24 0.72
C ALA A 91 12.88 -14.52 2.09
N LEU A 92 12.10 -14.44 3.17
CA LEU A 92 12.57 -14.78 4.53
C LEU A 92 12.94 -16.26 4.67
N VAL A 93 12.14 -17.15 4.07
CA VAL A 93 12.45 -18.60 4.07
C VAL A 93 13.72 -18.88 3.27
N LEU A 94 13.93 -18.22 2.13
CA LEU A 94 15.16 -18.34 1.35
C LEU A 94 16.39 -17.85 2.13
N LEU A 95 16.26 -16.78 2.91
CA LEU A 95 17.36 -16.27 3.74
C LEU A 95 17.72 -17.21 4.89
N LYS A 96 16.73 -17.94 5.43
CA LYS A 96 16.96 -18.88 6.54
C LYS A 96 17.57 -20.21 6.08
N ARG A 97 17.48 -20.52 4.78
CA ARG A 97 18.14 -21.69 4.18
C ARG A 97 19.60 -21.38 3.84
#